data_AF-A0A1A9W6T3-F1
#
_entry.id   AF-A0A1A9W6T3-F1
#
_cell.length_a   1.000
_cell.length_b   1.000
_cell.length_c   1.000
_cell.angle_alpha   90.00
_cell.angle_beta   90.00
_cell.angle_gamma   90.00
#
_symmetry.space_group_name_H-M   'P 1'
#
loop_
_entity.id
_entity.type
_entity.pdbx_description
1 polymer ?
#
loop_
_entity_poly.entity_id
_entity_poly.type
_entity_poly.pdbx_seq_one_letter_code
_entity_poly.pdbx_strand_id
1 'polypeptide(L)'
;MNANKFLLFLFFLFRNSSNGKRYLSNDCVGIYRRYQLCNEQACPYSNEEFRALQCSYYNDMDFQGRKYIWEPYIKDDAECELNCKPLGMRYFATLNATVIDGTVCYHPAEYYRYNYQDGAMCVSGICKVRKLR
;
A
#
# COMPACT_ATOMS: atom_id res chain seq x y z
N MET A 1 8.88 13.33 -2.97
CA MET A 1 8.24 12.34 -3.85
C MET A 1 8.85 10.95 -3.64
N ASN A 2 8.18 10.04 -2.93
CA ASN A 2 8.60 8.62 -2.83
C ASN A 2 8.16 7.84 -4.09
N ALA A 3 8.61 8.28 -5.26
CA ALA A 3 8.21 7.66 -6.52
C ALA A 3 9.17 6.52 -6.86
N ASN A 4 8.74 5.29 -6.56
CA ASN A 4 9.17 4.00 -7.14
C ASN A 4 9.65 2.93 -6.14
N LYS A 5 9.05 2.79 -4.95
CA LYS A 5 9.07 1.48 -4.26
C LYS A 5 8.04 0.56 -4.89
N PHE A 6 8.39 -0.03 -6.03
CA PHE A 6 7.54 -1.06 -6.62
C PHE A 6 7.62 -2.35 -5.78
N LEU A 7 6.56 -3.15 -5.82
CA LEU A 7 6.55 -4.49 -5.25
C LEU A 7 6.62 -5.50 -6.38
N LEU A 8 7.61 -6.38 -6.33
CA LEU A 8 7.61 -7.57 -7.17
C LEU A 8 6.65 -8.59 -6.57
N PHE A 9 5.64 -8.95 -7.36
CA PHE A 9 4.75 -10.07 -7.07
C PHE A 9 5.45 -11.37 -7.45
N LEU A 10 5.87 -12.13 -6.45
CA LEU A 10 6.34 -13.50 -6.68
C LEU A 10 5.14 -14.44 -6.57
N PHE A 11 4.60 -14.83 -7.72
CA PHE A 11 3.66 -15.95 -7.81
C PHE A 11 4.44 -17.25 -7.62
N PHE A 12 4.37 -17.82 -6.43
CA PHE A 12 4.84 -19.17 -6.19
C PHE A 12 3.72 -20.14 -6.56
N LEU A 13 3.87 -20.84 -7.69
CA LEU A 13 3.14 -22.08 -7.92
C LEU A 13 3.71 -23.12 -6.96
N PHE A 14 2.93 -23.55 -5.96
CA PHE A 14 3.35 -24.67 -5.12
C PHE A 14 3.30 -25.95 -5.95
N ARG A 15 4.48 -26.51 -6.22
CA ARG A 15 4.60 -27.83 -6.84
C ARG A 15 4.09 -28.85 -5.81
N ASN A 16 3.02 -29.56 -6.16
CA ASN A 16 2.38 -30.56 -5.32
C ASN A 16 3.44 -31.52 -4.76
N SER A 17 3.75 -31.41 -3.46
CA SER A 17 4.73 -32.28 -2.82
C SER A 17 4.12 -33.67 -2.77
N SER A 18 4.59 -34.55 -3.66
CA SER A 18 4.30 -35.97 -3.68
C SER A 18 4.89 -36.66 -2.45
N ASN A 19 4.33 -36.34 -1.28
CA ASN A 19 4.54 -37.03 -0.01
C ASN A 19 3.20 -37.57 0.48
N GLY A 20 2.66 -38.55 -0.25
CA GLY A 20 1.80 -39.64 0.22
C GLY A 20 0.54 -39.37 1.07
N LYS A 21 0.22 -38.12 1.43
CA LYS A 21 -0.98 -37.76 2.18
C LYS A 21 -1.98 -37.12 1.23
N ARG A 22 -3.03 -37.87 0.92
CA ARG A 22 -4.20 -37.38 0.19
C ARG A 22 -4.91 -36.34 1.06
N TYR A 23 -4.71 -35.06 0.77
CA TYR A 23 -5.62 -34.02 1.23
C TYR A 23 -6.94 -34.20 0.46
N LEU A 24 -8.08 -34.21 1.18
CA LEU A 24 -9.43 -34.36 0.63
C LEU A 24 -9.89 -33.16 -0.22
N SER A 25 -9.08 -32.10 -0.32
CA SER A 25 -9.33 -30.92 -1.14
C SER A 25 -8.21 -30.74 -2.17
N ASN A 26 -8.58 -30.26 -3.36
CA ASN A 26 -7.67 -29.82 -4.42
C ASN A 26 -7.10 -28.42 -4.17
N ASP A 27 -7.34 -27.83 -3.00
CA ASP A 27 -6.88 -26.48 -2.66
C ASP A 27 -5.42 -26.47 -2.21
N CYS A 28 -4.67 -25.49 -2.72
CA CYS A 28 -3.30 -25.23 -2.28
C CYS A 28 -3.28 -24.75 -0.82
N VAL A 29 -2.56 -25.46 0.06
CA VAL A 29 -2.35 -25.05 1.46
C VAL A 29 -1.02 -24.30 1.58
N GLY A 30 -1.06 -23.01 1.94
CA GLY A 30 0.15 -22.20 2.15
C GLY A 30 -0.03 -20.71 1.87
N ILE A 31 1.09 -19.97 1.84
CA ILE A 31 1.10 -18.53 1.53
C ILE A 31 0.88 -18.31 0.03
N TYR A 32 -0.27 -17.76 -0.34
CA TYR A 32 -0.68 -17.60 -1.74
C TYR A 32 0.06 -16.50 -2.53
N ARG A 33 0.61 -15.48 -1.86
CA ARG A 33 1.40 -14.39 -2.48
C ARG A 33 2.55 -13.97 -1.59
N ARG A 34 3.71 -13.74 -2.21
CA ARG A 34 4.85 -13.11 -1.55
C ARG A 34 5.21 -11.83 -2.29
N TYR A 35 5.58 -10.83 -1.49
CA TYR A 35 5.94 -9.51 -1.94
C TYR A 35 7.40 -9.29 -1.59
N GLN A 36 8.18 -8.77 -2.54
CA GLN A 36 9.54 -8.34 -2.31
C GLN A 36 9.67 -6.88 -2.72
N LEU A 37 10.42 -6.11 -1.94
CA LEU A 37 10.79 -4.76 -2.32
C LEU A 37 11.67 -4.79 -3.56
N CYS A 38 11.49 -3.80 -4.42
CA CYS A 38 12.47 -3.47 -5.45
C CYS A 38 12.73 -1.97 -5.47
N ASN A 39 13.79 -1.58 -6.17
CA ASN A 39 14.21 -0.18 -6.33
C ASN A 39 14.35 0.52 -4.97
N GLU A 40 15.09 -0.10 -4.06
CA GLU A 40 15.30 0.40 -2.68
C GLU A 40 16.18 1.66 -2.62
N GLN A 41 16.69 2.12 -3.77
CA GLN A 41 17.45 3.36 -3.90
C GLN A 41 16.56 4.55 -3.56
N ALA A 42 17.09 5.49 -2.77
CA ALA A 42 16.35 6.70 -2.42
C ALA A 42 16.02 7.51 -3.67
N CYS A 43 14.75 7.91 -3.80
CA CYS A 43 14.35 8.88 -4.81
C CYS A 43 14.95 10.25 -4.45
N PRO A 44 15.39 11.05 -5.44
CA PRO A 44 16.04 12.34 -5.21
C PRO A 44 15.17 13.38 -4.48
N TYR A 45 13.85 13.15 -4.35
CA TYR A 45 12.91 14.04 -3.66
C TYR A 45 12.32 13.32 -2.44
N SER A 46 12.55 13.87 -1.26
CA SER A 46 12.26 13.30 0.08
C SER A 46 10.86 12.67 0.27
N ASN A 47 10.74 11.85 1.32
CA ASN A 47 9.61 10.96 1.64
C ASN A 47 8.22 11.62 1.80
N GLU A 48 8.11 12.96 1.79
CA GLU A 48 6.87 13.68 2.14
C GLU A 48 5.87 13.93 1.01
N GLU A 49 6.06 13.40 -0.21
CA GLU A 49 5.13 13.75 -1.30
C GLU A 49 4.56 12.57 -2.11
N PHE A 50 4.80 11.29 -1.80
CA PHE A 50 4.22 10.24 -2.68
C PHE A 50 2.70 10.14 -2.59
N ARG A 51 2.16 10.15 -1.35
CA ARG A 51 0.72 10.21 -1.15
C ARG A 51 0.16 11.57 -1.58
N ALA A 52 0.90 12.66 -1.36
CA ALA A 52 0.52 13.99 -1.82
C ALA A 52 0.45 14.08 -3.36
N LEU A 53 1.38 13.45 -4.09
CA LEU A 53 1.36 13.37 -5.54
C LEU A 53 0.15 12.60 -6.07
N GLN A 54 -0.22 11.51 -5.38
CA GLN A 54 -1.44 10.77 -5.71
C GLN A 54 -2.68 11.64 -5.52
N CYS A 55 -2.74 12.47 -4.45
CA CYS A 55 -3.81 13.45 -4.29
C CYS A 55 -3.76 14.56 -5.35
N SER A 56 -2.57 15.08 -5.69
CA SER A 56 -2.43 16.20 -6.64
C SER A 56 -2.82 15.83 -8.06
N TYR A 57 -2.81 14.54 -8.42
CA TYR A 57 -3.36 14.04 -9.68
C TYR A 57 -4.83 14.48 -9.89
N TYR A 58 -5.58 14.67 -8.80
CA TYR A 58 -6.97 15.10 -8.84
C TYR A 58 -7.17 16.63 -8.80
N ASN A 59 -6.09 17.43 -8.77
CA ASN A 59 -6.21 18.89 -8.70
C ASN A 59 -6.92 19.49 -9.93
N ASP A 60 -6.68 18.90 -11.10
CA ASP A 60 -7.27 19.36 -12.36
C ASP A 60 -8.61 18.68 -12.69
N MET A 61 -9.10 17.80 -11.81
CA MET A 61 -10.33 17.04 -11.99
C MET A 61 -11.48 17.73 -11.24
N ASP A 62 -12.65 17.82 -11.89
CA ASP A 62 -13.86 18.33 -11.24
C ASP A 62 -14.38 17.33 -10.19
N PHE A 63 -14.56 17.81 -8.97
CA PHE A 63 -15.17 17.08 -7.86
C PHE A 63 -16.37 17.87 -7.33
N GLN A 64 -17.57 17.29 -7.45
CA GLN A 64 -18.82 17.96 -7.06
C GLN A 64 -18.98 19.37 -7.67
N GLY A 65 -18.54 19.54 -8.92
CA GLY A 65 -18.65 20.79 -9.69
C GLY A 65 -17.62 21.86 -9.36
N ARG A 66 -16.54 21.53 -8.64
CA ARG A 66 -15.41 22.43 -8.38
C ARG A 66 -14.08 21.68 -8.44
N LYS A 67 -13.02 22.42 -8.73
CA LYS A 67 -11.64 21.94 -8.59
C LYS A 67 -11.07 22.35 -7.24
N TYR A 68 -10.24 21.48 -6.69
CA TYR A 68 -9.61 21.68 -5.38
C TYR A 68 -8.12 21.41 -5.50
N ILE A 69 -7.33 22.07 -4.65
CA ILE A 69 -5.97 21.61 -4.39
C ILE A 69 -6.05 20.63 -3.22
N TRP A 70 -5.62 19.40 -3.46
CA TRP A 70 -5.75 18.30 -2.52
C TRP A 70 -4.46 18.07 -1.74
N GLU A 71 -4.58 17.87 -0.43
CA GLU A 71 -3.52 17.38 0.45
C GLU A 71 -3.89 16.01 1.03
N PRO A 72 -2.91 15.15 1.37
CA PRO A 72 -3.20 13.82 1.88
C PRO A 72 -3.88 13.88 3.27
N TYR A 73 -4.86 12.99 3.48
CA TYR A 73 -5.46 12.73 4.78
C TYR A 73 -5.25 11.26 5.14
N ILE A 74 -4.53 11.01 6.23
CA ILE A 74 -4.26 9.64 6.69
C ILE A 74 -5.33 9.28 7.71
N LYS A 75 -6.19 8.32 7.36
CA LYS A 75 -7.26 7.80 8.21
C LYS A 75 -6.74 6.58 8.97
N ASP A 76 -6.83 6.58 10.30
CA ASP A 76 -6.21 5.55 11.16
C ASP A 76 -6.66 4.11 10.84
N ASP A 77 -7.92 3.93 10.45
CA ASP A 77 -8.51 2.62 10.11
C ASP A 77 -8.44 2.29 8.61
N ALA A 78 -7.95 3.19 7.77
CA ALA A 78 -7.94 3.03 6.31
C ALA A 78 -6.78 3.79 5.61
N GLU A 79 -5.57 3.70 6.14
CA GLU A 79 -4.40 4.43 5.62
C GLU A 79 -4.03 4.11 4.16
N CYS A 80 -4.49 2.96 3.66
CA CYS A 80 -4.22 2.48 2.32
C CYS A 80 -5.33 2.80 1.31
N GLU A 81 -6.37 3.52 1.71
CA GLU A 81 -7.26 4.24 0.81
C GLU A 81 -6.67 5.62 0.47
N LEU A 82 -6.95 6.14 -0.72
CA LEU A 82 -6.50 7.49 -1.09
C LEU A 82 -7.49 8.53 -0.57
N ASN A 83 -7.38 8.81 0.72
CA ASN A 83 -8.12 9.89 1.38
C ASN A 83 -7.38 11.21 1.22
N CYS A 84 -8.05 12.23 0.70
CA CYS A 84 -7.48 13.56 0.44
C CYS A 84 -8.42 14.65 0.96
N LYS A 85 -7.83 15.71 1.50
CA LYS A 85 -8.52 16.87 2.07
C LYS A 85 -8.25 18.08 1.16
N PRO A 86 -9.25 18.90 0.80
CA PRO A 86 -8.96 20.16 0.13
C PRO A 86 -8.17 21.09 1.05
N LEU A 87 -7.21 21.83 0.50
CA LEU A 87 -6.44 22.81 1.25
C LEU A 87 -7.35 23.80 1.99
N GLY A 88 -7.08 23.98 3.28
CA GLY A 88 -7.84 24.89 4.16
C GLY A 88 -9.20 24.38 4.62
N MET A 89 -9.62 23.17 4.21
CA MET A 89 -10.89 22.58 4.62
C MET A 89 -10.72 21.55 5.74
N ARG A 90 -11.81 21.21 6.43
CA ARG A 90 -11.80 20.26 7.56
C ARG A 90 -12.33 18.87 7.21
N TYR A 91 -12.89 18.71 6.02
CA TYR A 91 -13.46 17.45 5.53
C TYR A 91 -12.57 16.85 4.45
N PHE A 92 -12.52 15.53 4.40
CA PHE A 92 -11.80 14.78 3.38
C PHE A 92 -12.78 14.05 2.45
N ALA A 93 -12.28 13.62 1.31
CA ALA A 93 -12.94 12.72 0.38
C ALA A 93 -12.01 11.55 0.06
N THR A 94 -12.59 10.38 -0.17
CA THR A 94 -11.88 9.22 -0.70
C THR A 94 -11.84 9.34 -2.23
N LEU A 95 -10.68 9.68 -2.79
CA LEU A 95 -10.50 9.90 -4.23
C LEU A 95 -10.16 8.62 -5.00
N ASN A 96 -9.63 7.61 -4.30
CA ASN A 96 -9.43 6.28 -4.84
C ASN A 96 -9.54 5.21 -3.75
N ALA A 97 -9.97 4.00 -4.13
CA ALA A 97 -10.13 2.88 -3.21
C ALA A 97 -8.78 2.41 -2.61
N THR A 98 -7.69 2.58 -3.34
CA THR A 98 -6.34 2.22 -2.86
C THR A 98 -5.31 3.27 -3.24
N VAL A 99 -4.36 3.54 -2.35
CA VAL A 99 -3.09 4.18 -2.71
C VAL A 99 -2.25 3.22 -3.56
N ILE A 100 -1.26 3.76 -4.28
CA ILE A 100 -0.32 2.97 -5.07
C ILE A 100 0.51 2.06 -4.13
N ASP A 101 0.69 0.80 -4.52
CA ASP A 101 1.52 -0.16 -3.82
C ASP A 101 2.93 0.41 -3.54
N GLY A 102 3.41 0.25 -2.30
CA GLY A 102 4.66 0.84 -1.83
C GLY A 102 4.52 2.21 -1.14
N THR A 103 3.33 2.80 -1.15
CA THR A 103 3.02 3.99 -0.32
C THR A 103 3.17 3.65 1.16
N VAL A 104 3.85 4.51 1.93
CA VAL A 104 4.10 4.29 3.36
C VAL A 104 2.80 4.31 4.18
N CYS A 105 2.69 3.40 5.15
CA CYS A 105 1.63 3.36 6.16
C CYS A 105 2.25 3.00 7.53
N TYR A 106 1.49 3.18 8.61
CA TYR A 106 2.02 3.14 9.97
C TYR A 106 1.38 2.06 10.85
N HIS A 107 0.14 1.66 10.56
CA HIS A 107 -0.62 0.68 11.32
C HIS A 107 -0.84 -0.61 10.51
N PRO A 108 0.17 -1.50 10.44
CA PRO A 108 0.08 -2.75 9.69
C PRO A 108 -0.93 -3.72 10.30
N ALA A 109 -1.64 -4.46 9.45
CA ALA A 109 -2.64 -5.45 9.88
C ALA A 109 -2.04 -6.66 10.62
N GLU A 110 -0.73 -6.91 10.45
CA GLU A 110 0.02 -7.95 11.18
C GLU A 110 0.38 -7.46 12.59
N TYR A 111 -0.60 -7.40 13.50
CA TYR A 111 -0.47 -6.85 14.86
C TYR A 111 0.58 -7.56 15.76
N TYR A 112 0.85 -8.86 15.54
CA TYR A 112 1.63 -9.69 16.49
C TYR A 112 3.16 -9.55 16.40
N ARG A 113 3.70 -8.69 15.53
CA ARG A 113 5.15 -8.50 15.39
C ARG A 113 5.52 -7.13 15.95
N TYR A 114 5.71 -7.04 17.26
CA TYR A 114 5.91 -5.79 18.04
C TYR A 114 7.17 -4.96 17.71
N ASN A 115 7.90 -5.23 16.63
CA ASN A 115 9.18 -4.57 16.33
C ASN A 115 9.35 -4.32 14.82
N TYR A 116 8.57 -3.37 14.27
CA TYR A 116 8.71 -2.92 12.87
C TYR A 116 9.74 -1.80 12.79
N GLN A 117 10.99 -2.13 13.06
CA GLN A 117 12.10 -1.19 12.84
C GLN A 117 12.23 -0.84 11.34
N ASP A 118 11.71 -1.70 10.48
CA ASP A 118 11.74 -1.54 9.04
C ASP A 118 10.55 -0.74 8.46
N GLY A 119 9.57 -0.34 9.27
CA GLY A 119 8.37 0.36 8.79
C GLY A 119 7.39 -0.52 7.98
N ALA A 120 6.37 0.11 7.40
CA ALA A 120 5.29 -0.55 6.68
C ALA A 120 4.88 0.19 5.40
N MET A 121 4.20 -0.52 4.49
CA MET A 121 3.69 0.02 3.24
C MET A 121 2.38 -0.65 2.80
N CYS A 122 1.61 0.10 2.03
CA CYS A 122 0.37 -0.37 1.43
C CYS A 122 0.66 -1.34 0.30
N VAL A 123 -0.02 -2.48 0.34
CA VAL A 123 0.09 -3.56 -0.64
C VAL A 123 -1.29 -4.14 -0.88
N SER A 124 -1.83 -3.95 -2.07
CA SER A 124 -3.18 -4.38 -2.44
C SER A 124 -4.24 -3.87 -1.44
N GLY A 125 -4.13 -2.59 -1.05
CA GLY A 125 -5.05 -1.93 -0.11
C GLY A 125 -4.84 -2.30 1.37
N ILE A 126 -3.84 -3.11 1.71
CA ILE A 126 -3.56 -3.53 3.09
C ILE A 126 -2.21 -2.99 3.53
N CYS A 127 -2.14 -2.42 4.74
CA CYS A 127 -0.88 -2.02 5.34
C CYS A 127 -0.08 -3.25 5.80
N LYS A 128 1.06 -3.52 5.15
CA LYS A 128 1.93 -4.68 5.40
C LYS A 128 3.32 -4.25 5.88
N VAL A 129 3.96 -5.11 6.66
CA VAL A 129 5.35 -4.98 7.10
C VAL A 129 6.28 -4.83 5.92
N ARG A 130 7.27 -3.96 6.05
CA ARG A 130 8.50 -4.12 5.32
C ARG A 130 9.29 -5.27 5.94
N LYS A 131 9.39 -6.41 5.25
CA LYS A 131 10.38 -7.44 5.59
C LYS A 131 11.61 -7.16 4.75
N LEU A 132 12.62 -6.51 5.34
CA LEU A 132 13.94 -6.45 4.71
C LEU A 132 14.52 -7.86 4.63
N ARG A 133 15.32 -8.10 3.59
CA ARG A 133 15.91 -9.41 3.29
C ARG A 133 17.05 -9.75 4.22
#